data_AF-A0A1C6HVQ7-F1
#
_entry.id   AF-A0A1C6HVQ7-F1
#
_cell.length_a   1.000
_cell.length_b   1.000
_cell.length_c   1.000
_cell.angle_alpha   90.00
_cell.angle_beta   90.00
_cell.angle_gamma   90.00
#
_symmetry.space_group_name_H-M   'P 1'
#
loop_
_entity.id
_entity.type
_entity.pdbx_description
1 polymer ?
#
loop_
_entity_poly.entity_id
_entity_poly.type
_entity_poly.pdbx_seq_one_letter_code
_entity_poly.pdbx_strand_id
1 'polypeptide(L)'
;MEKYIYDNNGLRYELQGDYYIPCLVLPNAEERPIGIWGRKHLEYIKEYRPVLYTDLVLSCKLHGYLADIDTQVQDKLDMLMKQMAEKEGVTEQLKAQDQMTWVRAMNIIRNRAEEIVNAETILA
;
A
#
# COMPACT_ATOMS: atom_id res chain seq x y z
N MET A 1 34.94 25.06 -5.93
CA MET A 1 33.77 24.58 -6.68
C MET A 1 32.52 25.03 -5.95
N GLU A 2 31.47 25.42 -6.66
CA GLU A 2 30.19 25.81 -6.04
C GLU A 2 29.47 24.58 -5.51
N LYS A 3 28.79 24.70 -4.37
CA LYS A 3 28.06 23.58 -3.76
C LYS A 3 26.91 23.09 -4.66
N TYR A 4 26.26 23.99 -5.40
CA TYR A 4 25.20 23.64 -6.33
C TYR A 4 25.41 24.37 -7.65
N ILE A 5 25.13 23.70 -8.77
CA ILE A 5 25.13 24.30 -10.11
C ILE A 5 23.82 23.97 -10.83
N TYR A 6 23.48 24.78 -11.82
CA TYR A 6 22.35 24.55 -12.72
C TYR A 6 22.89 24.47 -14.14
N ASP A 7 22.58 23.40 -14.86
CA ASP A 7 23.07 23.19 -16.23
C ASP A 7 21.99 23.54 -17.27
N ASN A 8 22.40 23.70 -18.53
CA ASN A 8 21.53 24.07 -19.66
C ASN A 8 20.48 22.99 -19.99
N ASN A 9 20.60 21.79 -19.40
CA ASN A 9 19.59 20.73 -19.49
C ASN A 9 18.41 20.92 -18.50
N GLY A 10 18.43 21.98 -17.68
CA GLY A 10 17.37 22.28 -16.72
C GLY A 10 17.48 21.50 -15.41
N LEU A 11 18.58 20.79 -15.16
CA LEU A 11 18.82 20.05 -13.93
C LEU A 11 19.68 20.84 -12.95
N ARG A 12 19.36 20.69 -11.66
CA ARG A 12 20.20 21.12 -10.54
C ARG A 12 21.17 20.00 -10.20
N TYR A 13 22.41 20.35 -9.88
CA TYR A 13 23.42 19.41 -9.41
C TYR A 13 23.97 19.85 -8.05
N GLU A 14 24.37 18.88 -7.23
CA GLU A 14 25.08 19.09 -5.97
C GLU A 14 26.50 18.52 -6.07
N LEU A 15 27.48 19.27 -5.56
CA LEU A 15 28.86 18.80 -5.44
C LEU A 15 28.97 17.77 -4.32
N GLN A 16 29.33 16.54 -4.67
CA GLN A 16 29.56 15.42 -3.76
C GLN A 16 30.97 14.85 -4.05
N GLY A 17 31.93 15.17 -3.17
CA GLY A 17 33.35 14.90 -3.42
C GLY A 17 33.86 15.73 -4.60
N ASP A 18 34.41 15.05 -5.60
CA ASP A 18 34.96 15.68 -6.81
C ASP A 18 33.96 15.72 -7.99
N TYR A 19 32.71 15.30 -7.76
CA TYR A 19 31.69 15.14 -8.82
C TYR A 19 30.43 15.95 -8.55
N TYR A 20 29.81 16.44 -9.63
CA TYR A 20 28.47 17.02 -9.59
C TYR A 20 27.42 15.94 -9.86
N ILE A 21 26.57 15.68 -8.86
CA ILE A 21 25.49 14.67 -8.93
C ILE A 21 24.15 15.39 -9.17
N PRO A 22 23.34 14.96 -10.16
CA PRO A 22 22.04 15.58 -10.42
C PRO A 22 21.07 15.37 -9.26
N CYS A 23 20.44 16.46 -8.82
CA CYS A 23 19.38 16.46 -7.82
C CYS A 23 18.06 16.03 -8.46
N LEU A 24 17.88 14.73 -8.66
CA LEU A 24 16.65 14.18 -9.24
C LEU A 24 15.54 14.12 -8.19
N VAL A 25 14.37 14.69 -8.52
CA VAL A 25 13.16 14.62 -7.69
C VAL A 25 12.06 14.02 -8.55
N LEU A 26 11.36 13.01 -8.02
CA LEU A 26 10.20 12.46 -8.71
C LEU A 26 9.06 13.49 -8.65
N PRO A 27 8.39 13.79 -9.77
CA PRO A 27 7.34 14.81 -9.82
C PRO A 27 6.13 14.49 -8.92
N ASN A 28 5.94 13.21 -8.57
CA ASN A 28 4.88 12.72 -7.67
C ASN A 28 5.47 11.81 -6.58
N ALA A 29 6.56 12.23 -5.92
CA ALA A 29 7.08 11.54 -4.76
C ALA A 29 6.07 11.63 -3.60
N GLU A 30 5.06 10.76 -3.59
CA GLU A 30 4.21 10.61 -2.43
C GLU A 30 5.02 9.98 -1.29
N GLU A 31 4.97 10.57 -0.10
CA GLU A 31 5.65 10.05 1.10
C GLU A 31 4.84 8.97 1.84
N ARG A 32 3.72 8.51 1.25
CA ARG A 32 2.83 7.53 1.89
C ARG A 32 3.51 6.15 1.97
N PRO A 33 3.67 5.55 3.17
CA PRO A 33 4.31 4.25 3.27
C PRO A 33 3.49 3.17 2.58
N ILE A 34 4.17 2.24 1.90
CA ILE A 34 3.53 1.04 1.33
C ILE A 34 3.41 -0.02 2.44
N GLY A 35 2.18 -0.42 2.71
CA GLY A 35 1.80 -1.43 3.67
C GLY A 35 2.03 -2.86 3.16
N ILE A 36 1.36 -3.82 3.82
CA ILE A 36 1.47 -5.24 3.46
C ILE A 36 0.69 -5.54 2.18
N TRP A 37 -0.46 -4.88 1.99
CA TRP A 37 -1.36 -5.15 0.87
C TRP A 37 -0.80 -4.61 -0.44
N GLY A 38 -0.25 -3.39 -0.42
CA GLY A 38 0.47 -2.82 -1.56
C GLY A 38 1.67 -3.68 -1.96
N ARG A 39 2.44 -4.19 -0.99
CA ARG A 39 3.57 -5.11 -1.30
C ARG A 39 3.10 -6.43 -1.90
N LYS A 40 2.04 -7.03 -1.37
CA LYS A 40 1.47 -8.26 -1.92
C LYS A 40 0.95 -8.05 -3.34
N HIS A 41 0.28 -6.93 -3.60
CA HIS A 41 -0.19 -6.59 -4.94
C HIS A 41 0.97 -6.29 -5.90
N LEU A 42 2.06 -5.68 -5.42
CA LEU A 42 3.28 -5.47 -6.21
C LEU A 42 3.87 -6.79 -6.72
N GLU A 43 3.93 -7.82 -5.87
CA GLU A 43 4.38 -9.16 -6.29
C GLU A 43 3.47 -9.72 -7.39
N TYR A 44 2.15 -9.62 -7.20
CA TYR A 44 1.18 -10.07 -8.19
C TYR A 44 1.32 -9.35 -9.53
N ILE A 45 1.36 -8.01 -9.58
CA ILE A 45 1.44 -7.29 -10.86
C ILE A 45 2.78 -7.51 -11.57
N LYS A 46 3.87 -7.77 -10.84
CA LYS A 46 5.15 -8.12 -11.45
C LYS A 46 5.09 -9.47 -12.18
N GLU A 47 4.47 -10.45 -11.56
CA GLU A 47 4.42 -11.82 -12.08
C GLU A 47 3.33 -11.99 -13.15
N TYR A 48 2.14 -11.42 -12.91
CA TYR A 48 0.95 -11.68 -13.71
C TYR A 48 0.49 -10.50 -14.58
N ARG A 49 0.98 -9.27 -14.32
CA ARG A 49 0.59 -8.05 -15.07
C ARG A 49 1.77 -7.15 -15.45
N PRO A 50 2.78 -7.68 -16.17
CA PRO A 50 4.02 -6.95 -16.44
C PRO A 50 3.78 -5.64 -17.20
N VAL A 51 2.79 -5.57 -18.09
CA VAL A 51 2.44 -4.33 -18.82
C VAL A 51 1.99 -3.22 -17.88
N LEU A 52 1.10 -3.53 -16.93
CA LEU A 52 0.66 -2.57 -15.91
C LEU A 52 1.82 -2.12 -15.03
N TYR A 53 2.66 -3.07 -14.60
CA TYR A 53 3.83 -2.75 -13.79
C TYR A 53 4.78 -1.79 -14.53
N THR A 54 5.10 -2.08 -15.79
CA THR A 54 5.98 -1.22 -16.60
C THR A 54 5.37 0.16 -16.81
N ASP A 55 4.07 0.26 -17.12
CA ASP A 55 3.38 1.54 -17.27
C ASP A 55 3.44 2.39 -15.99
N LEU A 56 3.16 1.79 -14.82
CA LEU A 56 3.24 2.47 -13.52
C LEU A 56 4.65 2.96 -13.18
N VAL A 57 5.68 2.21 -13.54
CA VAL A 57 7.09 2.60 -13.35
C VAL A 57 7.44 3.77 -14.28
N LEU A 58 7.16 3.64 -15.58
CA LEU A 58 7.49 4.67 -16.58
C LEU A 58 6.74 5.97 -16.34
N SER A 59 5.50 5.89 -15.89
CA SER A 59 4.68 7.06 -15.53
C SER A 59 5.02 7.65 -14.14
N CYS A 60 5.96 7.04 -13.40
CA CYS A 60 6.33 7.42 -12.02
C CYS A 60 5.13 7.41 -11.04
N LYS A 61 4.14 6.55 -11.27
CA LYS A 61 2.91 6.44 -10.45
C LYS A 61 2.85 5.21 -9.55
N LEU A 62 3.81 4.29 -9.68
CA LEU A 62 3.80 3.02 -8.96
C LEU A 62 3.62 3.19 -7.44
N HIS A 63 4.34 4.14 -6.83
CA HIS A 63 4.30 4.31 -5.39
C HIS A 63 2.91 4.71 -4.87
N GLY A 64 2.32 5.77 -5.45
CA GLY A 64 0.98 6.21 -5.07
C GLY A 64 -0.09 5.17 -5.36
N TYR A 65 0.03 4.44 -6.47
CA TYR A 65 -0.86 3.34 -6.80
C TYR A 65 -0.87 2.25 -5.71
N LEU A 66 0.31 1.82 -5.24
CA LEU A 66 0.40 0.81 -4.18
C LEU A 66 -0.13 1.31 -2.84
N ALA A 67 0.12 2.58 -2.50
CA ALA A 67 -0.42 3.21 -1.29
C ALA A 67 -1.96 3.34 -1.33
N ASP A 68 -2.53 3.60 -2.51
CA ASP A 68 -3.98 3.61 -2.72
C ASP A 68 -4.58 2.22 -2.55
N ILE A 69 -3.89 1.17 -3.03
CA ILE A 69 -4.31 -0.22 -2.80
C ILE A 69 -4.33 -0.54 -1.30
N ASP A 70 -3.29 -0.15 -0.54
CA ASP A 70 -3.29 -0.36 0.91
C ASP A 70 -4.50 0.29 1.59
N THR A 71 -4.81 1.54 1.22
CA THR A 71 -5.94 2.28 1.79
C THR A 71 -7.27 1.63 1.42
N GLN A 72 -7.47 1.31 0.14
CA GLN A 72 -8.68 0.65 -0.35
C GLN A 72 -8.92 -0.71 0.31
N VAL A 73 -7.86 -1.50 0.49
CA VAL A 73 -7.94 -2.82 1.12
C VAL A 73 -8.29 -2.68 2.61
N GLN A 74 -7.64 -1.75 3.31
CA GLN A 74 -7.91 -1.51 4.73
C GLN A 74 -9.37 -1.05 4.96
N ASP A 75 -9.85 -0.10 4.16
CA ASP A 75 -11.23 0.40 4.26
C ASP A 75 -12.26 -0.72 4.00
N LYS A 76 -12.00 -1.57 2.99
CA LYS A 76 -12.86 -2.73 2.69
C LYS A 76 -12.82 -3.77 3.82
N LEU A 77 -11.64 -4.07 4.36
CA LEU A 77 -11.49 -5.01 5.46
C LEU A 77 -12.27 -4.55 6.69
N ASP A 78 -12.12 -3.28 7.08
CA ASP A 78 -12.80 -2.73 8.24
C ASP A 78 -14.33 -2.75 8.06
N MET A 79 -14.80 -2.43 6.85
CA MET A 79 -16.22 -2.52 6.50
C MET A 79 -16.75 -3.95 6.58
N LEU A 80 -16.06 -4.92 5.96
CA LEU A 80 -16.45 -6.33 5.96
C LEU A 80 -16.43 -6.92 7.37
N MET A 81 -15.38 -6.65 8.14
CA MET A 81 -15.26 -7.13 9.51
C MET A 81 -16.40 -6.60 10.38
N LYS A 82 -16.75 -5.31 10.25
CA LYS A 82 -17.87 -4.72 11.00
C LYS A 82 -19.20 -5.39 10.63
N GLN A 83 -19.49 -5.54 9.33
CA GLN A 83 -20.73 -6.17 8.87
C GLN A 83 -20.85 -7.63 9.32
N MET A 84 -19.76 -8.40 9.25
CA MET A 84 -19.75 -9.80 9.71
C MET A 84 -19.89 -9.91 11.23
N ALA A 85 -19.23 -9.03 12.00
CA ALA A 85 -19.35 -9.00 13.45
C ALA A 85 -20.77 -8.68 13.91
N GLU A 86 -21.42 -7.70 13.27
CA GLU A 86 -22.83 -7.36 13.53
C GLU A 86 -23.76 -8.55 13.20
N LYS A 87 -23.55 -9.20 12.05
CA LYS A 87 -24.37 -10.35 11.62
C LYS A 87 -24.20 -11.58 12.51
N GLU A 88 -23.00 -11.81 13.03
CA GLU A 88 -22.67 -12.98 13.86
C GLU A 88 -22.82 -12.72 15.37
N GLY A 89 -23.25 -11.50 15.75
CA GLY A 89 -23.46 -11.14 17.15
C GLY A 89 -22.17 -11.04 17.97
N VAL A 90 -21.02 -10.83 17.32
CA VAL A 90 -19.72 -10.68 17.97
C VAL A 90 -19.61 -9.26 18.51
N THR A 91 -20.17 -9.05 19.71
CA THR A 91 -20.31 -7.72 20.34
C THR A 91 -19.31 -7.52 21.48
N GLU A 92 -19.18 -6.28 21.94
CA GLU A 92 -18.41 -5.96 23.17
C GLU A 92 -19.01 -6.62 24.43
N GLN A 93 -20.30 -6.99 24.41
CA GLN A 93 -20.89 -7.78 25.50
C GLN A 93 -20.32 -9.19 25.56
N LEU A 94 -20.17 -9.84 24.40
CA LEU A 94 -19.49 -11.15 24.30
C LEU A 94 -18.04 -11.03 24.80
N LYS A 95 -17.34 -9.94 24.46
CA LYS A 95 -15.98 -9.69 24.93
C LYS A 95 -15.87 -9.53 26.44
N ALA A 96 -16.85 -8.89 27.07
CA ALA A 96 -16.90 -8.73 28.52
C ALA A 96 -17.21 -10.04 29.25
N GLN A 97 -18.01 -10.92 28.64
CA GLN A 97 -18.37 -12.22 29.21
C GLN A 97 -17.30 -13.29 28.98
N ASP A 98 -16.77 -13.37 27.75
CA ASP A 98 -15.72 -14.30 27.35
C ASP A 98 -14.84 -13.68 26.25
N GLN A 99 -13.75 -13.06 26.69
CA GLN A 99 -12.78 -12.42 25.84
C GLN A 99 -12.13 -13.39 24.84
N MET A 100 -11.89 -14.65 25.22
CA MET A 100 -11.21 -15.61 24.35
C MET A 100 -12.11 -16.08 23.21
N THR A 101 -13.40 -16.28 23.50
CA THR A 101 -14.39 -16.57 22.46
C THR A 101 -14.55 -15.38 21.51
N TRP A 102 -14.57 -14.15 22.02
CA TRP A 102 -14.62 -12.94 21.19
C TRP A 102 -13.40 -12.82 20.26
N VAL A 103 -12.17 -13.00 20.78
CA VAL A 103 -10.93 -12.95 19.98
C VAL A 103 -10.95 -14.04 18.90
N ARG A 104 -11.39 -15.25 19.24
CA ARG A 104 -11.50 -16.35 18.27
C ARG A 104 -12.50 -16.01 17.15
N ALA A 105 -13.67 -15.47 17.50
CA ALA A 105 -14.68 -15.09 16.52
C ALA A 105 -14.20 -13.95 15.60
N MET A 106 -13.59 -12.90 16.17
CA MET A 106 -13.03 -11.80 15.36
C MET A 106 -11.89 -12.24 14.46
N ASN A 107 -11.06 -13.20 14.89
CA ASN A 107 -10.03 -13.77 14.02
C ASN A 107 -10.62 -14.55 12.84
N ILE A 108 -11.69 -15.32 13.05
CA ILE A 108 -12.38 -16.04 11.96
C ILE A 108 -13.04 -15.06 11.00
N ILE A 109 -13.65 -13.98 11.51
CA ILE A 109 -14.20 -12.90 10.68
C ILE A 109 -13.10 -12.23 9.85
N ARG A 110 -11.99 -11.83 10.49
CA ARG A 110 -10.85 -11.21 9.80
C ARG A 110 -10.30 -12.10 8.70
N ASN A 111 -10.06 -13.39 8.98
CA ASN A 111 -9.53 -14.32 7.97
C ASN A 111 -10.44 -14.40 6.74
N ARG A 112 -11.77 -14.48 6.94
CA ARG A 112 -12.74 -14.49 5.82
C ARG A 112 -12.76 -13.16 5.06
N ALA A 113 -12.67 -12.03 5.76
CA ALA A 113 -12.59 -10.72 5.13
C ALA A 113 -11.29 -10.57 4.29
N GLU A 114 -10.16 -11.06 4.81
CA GLU A 114 -8.88 -11.09 4.09
C GLU A 114 -8.92 -11.97 2.83
N GLU A 115 -9.59 -13.12 2.89
CA GLU A 115 -9.81 -13.97 1.70
C GLU A 115 -10.59 -13.24 0.60
N ILE A 116 -11.67 -12.54 0.96
CA ILE A 116 -12.48 -11.76 0.02
C ILE A 116 -11.63 -10.66 -0.62
N VAL A 117 -10.94 -9.85 0.19
CA VAL A 117 -10.18 -8.71 -0.34
C VAL A 117 -8.97 -9.16 -1.15
N ASN A 118 -8.34 -10.28 -0.79
CA ASN A 118 -7.29 -10.87 -1.60
C ASN A 118 -7.78 -11.23 -3.01
N ALA A 119 -8.95 -11.86 -3.12
CA ALA A 119 -9.52 -12.25 -4.40
C ALA A 119 -9.98 -11.03 -5.22
N GLU A 120 -10.60 -10.05 -4.58
CA GLU A 120 -11.25 -8.92 -5.28
C GLU A 120 -10.32 -7.75 -5.60
N THR A 121 -9.23 -7.58 -4.87
CA THR A 121 -8.35 -6.38 -5.01
C THR A 121 -6.89 -6.76 -5.24
N ILE A 122 -6.35 -7.75 -4.52
CA ILE A 122 -4.92 -8.07 -4.62
C ILE A 122 -4.60 -8.92 -5.85
N LEU A 123 -5.45 -9.89 -6.20
CA LEU A 123 -5.27 -10.79 -7.34
C LEU A 123 -6.14 -10.39 -8.55
N ALA A 124 -6.82 -9.26 -8.45
CA ALA A 124 -7.73 -8.73 -9.46
C ALA A 124 -7.02 -7.87 -10.50
#